data_AF-A0A5N3R3V2-F1
#
_entry.id   AF-A0A5N3R3V2-F1
#
_cell.length_a   1.000
_cell.length_b   1.000
_cell.length_c   1.000
_cell.angle_alpha   90.00
_cell.angle_beta   90.00
_cell.angle_gamma   90.00
#
_symmetry.space_group_name_H-M   'P 1'
#
loop_
_entity.id
_entity.type
_entity.pdbx_description
1 polymer ?
#
loop_
_entity_poly.entity_id
_entity_poly.type
_entity_poly.pdbx_seq_one_letter_code
_entity_poly.pdbx_strand_id
1 'polypeptide(L)'
;MFKFYDFLHEIGIVVPEQQASHNNFSADYHYSSSRYQIEEPAKKRIADYLSSNVLKRLNCGDVSNSNGVIAFSFGDSDDVNQLLAKEVERFHQENPLAPCYVQQEVAAHLKATPHVSIENSAYQTTTDVARAAMNDIGLAKITVIAQSWHAQRCIETCESLGFEVVALRVSDGFPAKDPQPWVRNPINWIIKESHREVATGYEISEQFNLV
;
A
#
# COMPACT_ATOMS: atom_id res chain seq x y z
N MET A 1 0.45 -23.82 -5.32
CA MET A 1 -0.46 -22.71 -5.03
C MET A 1 -0.73 -22.77 -3.55
N PHE A 2 -0.34 -21.74 -2.82
CA PHE A 2 -0.38 -21.71 -1.36
C PHE A 2 -1.21 -20.50 -0.99
N LYS A 3 -2.10 -20.66 -0.01
CA LYS A 3 -2.97 -19.59 0.44
C LYS A 3 -2.32 -18.82 1.57
N PHE A 4 -2.78 -17.58 1.79
CA PHE A 4 -2.36 -16.80 2.94
C PHE A 4 -2.68 -17.53 4.26
N TYR A 5 -3.83 -18.22 4.31
CA TYR A 5 -4.22 -19.01 5.47
C TYR A 5 -3.27 -20.19 5.75
N ASP A 6 -2.75 -20.84 4.71
CA ASP A 6 -1.80 -21.95 4.87
C ASP A 6 -0.52 -21.46 5.54
N PHE A 7 -0.02 -20.29 5.14
CA PHE A 7 1.13 -19.64 5.77
C PHE A 7 0.90 -19.39 7.26
N LEU A 8 -0.25 -18.79 7.62
CA LEU A 8 -0.59 -18.50 9.01
C LEU A 8 -0.62 -19.77 9.87
N HIS A 9 -1.27 -20.82 9.36
CA HIS A 9 -1.33 -22.10 10.04
C HIS A 9 0.06 -22.73 10.20
N GLU A 10 0.91 -22.67 9.18
CA GLU A 10 2.29 -23.19 9.22
C GLU A 10 3.16 -22.51 10.27
N ILE A 11 3.01 -21.19 10.47
CA ILE A 11 3.73 -20.46 11.52
C ILE A 11 3.03 -20.49 12.87
N GLY A 12 1.92 -21.22 13.00
CA GLY A 12 1.20 -21.41 14.27
C GLY A 12 0.33 -20.22 14.69
N ILE A 13 -0.03 -19.33 13.76
CA ILE A 13 -0.89 -18.17 14.03
C ILE A 13 -2.34 -18.53 13.70
N VAL A 14 -3.20 -18.42 14.70
CA VAL A 14 -4.65 -18.57 14.54
C VAL A 14 -5.26 -17.18 14.35
N VAL A 15 -5.86 -16.93 13.20
CA VAL A 15 -6.58 -15.68 12.93
C VAL A 15 -8.07 -15.88 13.23
N PRO A 16 -8.71 -15.03 14.06
CA PRO A 16 -10.14 -15.11 14.33
C PRO A 16 -10.98 -15.08 13.04
N GLU A 17 -12.01 -15.92 12.96
CA GLU A 17 -12.87 -16.06 11.75
C GLU A 17 -13.46 -14.72 11.27
N GLN A 18 -13.75 -13.80 12.20
CA GLN A 18 -14.24 -12.46 11.89
C GLN A 18 -13.24 -11.62 11.08
N GLN A 19 -11.94 -11.79 11.29
CA GLN A 19 -10.92 -11.12 10.47
C GLN A 19 -10.67 -11.82 9.14
N ALA A 20 -10.97 -13.12 9.05
CA ALA A 20 -10.75 -13.91 7.85
C ALA A 20 -11.71 -13.56 6.69
N SER A 21 -12.96 -13.23 7.03
CA SER A 21 -13.98 -12.83 6.05
C SER A 21 -13.73 -11.43 5.45
N HIS A 22 -13.19 -10.49 6.22
CA HIS A 22 -12.93 -9.12 5.77
C HIS A 22 -11.66 -8.95 4.94
N ASN A 23 -10.62 -9.75 5.21
CA ASN A 23 -9.30 -9.60 4.58
C ASN A 23 -9.08 -10.49 3.36
N ASN A 24 -10.08 -11.32 2.99
CA ASN A 24 -10.07 -12.20 1.84
C ASN A 24 -8.78 -13.06 1.74
N PHE A 25 -8.42 -13.74 2.83
CA PHE A 25 -7.24 -14.61 2.93
C PHE A 25 -7.29 -15.87 2.03
N SER A 26 -8.34 -16.00 1.21
CA SER A 26 -8.61 -17.11 0.32
C SER A 26 -7.93 -16.99 -1.05
N ALA A 27 -7.33 -15.84 -1.37
CA ALA A 27 -6.66 -15.61 -2.64
C ALA A 27 -5.42 -16.52 -2.78
N ASP A 28 -5.27 -17.04 -4.00
CA ASP A 28 -4.17 -17.92 -4.37
C ASP A 28 -2.92 -17.10 -4.71
N TYR A 29 -1.79 -17.42 -4.08
CA TYR A 29 -0.53 -16.71 -4.32
C TYR A 29 0.56 -17.67 -4.80
N HIS A 30 1.40 -17.18 -5.72
CA HIS A 30 2.58 -17.90 -6.19
C HIS A 30 3.75 -17.62 -5.25
N TYR A 31 4.23 -18.66 -4.59
CA TYR A 31 5.46 -18.62 -3.83
C TYR A 31 6.64 -18.79 -4.78
N SER A 32 7.72 -18.07 -4.53
CA SER A 32 8.98 -18.26 -5.25
C SER A 32 9.94 -19.22 -4.53
N SER A 33 9.79 -19.45 -3.21
CA SER A 33 10.69 -20.30 -2.43
C SER A 33 9.99 -21.26 -1.45
N SER A 34 10.76 -22.23 -0.94
CA SER A 34 10.42 -23.08 0.20
C SER A 34 10.18 -22.23 1.44
N ARG A 35 8.95 -22.29 2.00
CA ARG A 35 8.47 -21.77 3.31
C ARG A 35 9.38 -20.78 4.05
N TYR A 36 8.85 -19.59 4.34
CA TYR A 36 9.55 -18.60 5.19
C TYR A 36 9.97 -19.18 6.53
N GLN A 37 11.24 -18.97 6.89
CA GLN A 37 11.75 -19.31 8.21
C GLN A 37 11.46 -18.15 9.17
N ILE A 38 10.38 -18.27 9.95
CA ILE A 38 9.95 -17.23 10.90
C ILE A 38 10.21 -17.73 12.32
N GLU A 39 11.10 -17.04 13.05
CA GLU A 39 11.38 -17.32 14.46
C GLU A 39 10.26 -16.85 15.40
N GLU A 40 10.18 -17.39 16.62
CA GLU A 40 9.12 -17.06 17.59
C GLU A 40 8.93 -15.56 17.87
N PRO A 41 9.98 -14.72 18.04
CA PRO A 41 9.78 -13.29 18.21
C PRO A 41 9.13 -12.62 16.99
N ALA A 42 9.45 -13.10 15.78
CA ALA A 42 8.88 -12.62 14.53
C ALA A 42 7.42 -13.07 14.36
N LYS A 43 7.10 -14.32 14.73
CA LYS A 43 5.71 -14.83 14.76
C LYS A 43 4.83 -13.98 15.65
N LYS A 44 5.33 -13.62 16.85
CA LYS A 44 4.60 -12.76 17.77
C LYS A 44 4.29 -11.39 17.14
N ARG A 45 5.28 -10.75 16.51
CA ARG A 45 5.06 -9.47 15.80
C ARG A 45 4.04 -9.57 14.67
N ILE A 46 4.09 -10.65 13.89
CA ILE A 46 3.10 -10.91 12.85
C ILE A 46 1.70 -11.08 13.47
N ALA A 47 1.58 -11.86 14.53
CA ALA A 47 0.30 -12.07 15.23
C ALA A 47 -0.26 -10.77 15.80
N ASP A 48 0.58 -9.98 16.47
CA ASP A 48 0.22 -8.66 17.02
C ASP A 48 -0.27 -7.76 15.89
N TYR A 49 0.49 -7.64 14.78
CA TYR A 49 0.12 -6.84 13.62
C TYR A 49 -1.23 -7.27 13.02
N LEU A 50 -1.45 -8.57 12.81
CA LEU A 50 -2.70 -9.11 12.27
C LEU A 50 -3.89 -8.84 13.18
N SER A 51 -3.68 -8.87 14.50
CA SER A 51 -4.74 -8.64 15.48
C SER A 51 -5.20 -7.19 15.56
N SER A 52 -4.29 -6.23 15.33
CA SER A 52 -4.54 -4.80 15.59
C SER A 52 -4.74 -3.94 14.34
N ASN A 53 -4.48 -4.47 13.14
CA ASN A 53 -4.47 -3.66 11.91
C ASN A 53 -5.53 -4.10 10.90
N VAL A 54 -5.97 -3.13 10.09
CA VAL A 54 -6.76 -3.41 8.88
C VAL A 54 -5.81 -3.72 7.74
N LEU A 55 -5.86 -4.95 7.24
CA LEU A 55 -4.86 -5.46 6.28
C LEU A 55 -5.15 -5.03 4.85
N LYS A 56 -6.44 -4.90 4.52
CA LYS A 56 -6.91 -4.54 3.19
C LYS A 56 -8.02 -3.51 3.31
N ARG A 57 -7.93 -2.45 2.52
CA ARG A 57 -8.98 -1.44 2.37
C ARG A 57 -9.68 -1.61 1.02
N LEU A 58 -10.93 -1.17 0.98
CA LEU A 58 -11.77 -1.09 -0.22
C LEU A 58 -12.05 0.38 -0.54
N ASN A 59 -12.50 0.64 -1.77
CA ASN A 59 -12.98 1.97 -2.14
C ASN A 59 -14.02 2.47 -1.15
N CYS A 60 -13.87 3.70 -0.70
CA CYS A 60 -14.83 4.34 0.20
C CYS A 60 -14.85 5.86 0.03
N GLY A 61 -15.87 6.49 0.60
CA GLY A 61 -16.01 7.94 0.60
C GLY A 61 -16.35 8.54 -0.77
N ASP A 62 -16.67 9.83 -0.72
CA ASP A 62 -17.09 10.63 -1.87
C ASP A 62 -15.96 11.58 -2.27
N VAL A 63 -15.46 11.40 -3.49
CA VAL A 63 -14.34 12.18 -4.03
C VAL A 63 -14.72 13.62 -4.33
N SER A 64 -16.00 13.93 -4.48
CA SER A 64 -16.46 15.31 -4.72
C SER A 64 -16.26 16.24 -3.51
N ASN A 65 -16.10 15.66 -2.31
CA ASN A 65 -15.80 16.41 -1.08
C ASN A 65 -14.30 16.69 -0.89
N SER A 66 -13.48 16.32 -1.88
CA SER A 66 -12.04 16.41 -1.80
C SER A 66 -11.50 17.68 -2.44
N ASN A 67 -10.53 18.31 -1.77
CA ASN A 67 -9.78 19.46 -2.28
C ASN A 67 -8.54 19.06 -3.08
N GLY A 68 -8.21 17.78 -3.20
CA GLY A 68 -7.03 17.29 -3.91
C GLY A 68 -6.85 15.78 -3.74
N VAL A 69 -6.05 15.17 -4.60
CA VAL A 69 -5.74 13.74 -4.51
C VAL A 69 -4.24 13.52 -4.29
N ILE A 70 -3.90 12.52 -3.48
CA ILE A 70 -2.54 12.02 -3.32
C ILE A 70 -2.51 10.56 -3.76
N ALA A 71 -1.72 10.25 -4.78
CA ALA A 71 -1.54 8.91 -5.31
C ALA A 71 -0.17 8.35 -4.94
N PHE A 72 -0.18 7.17 -4.33
CA PHE A 72 1.00 6.48 -3.81
C PHE A 72 1.30 5.21 -4.62
N SER A 73 2.59 4.93 -4.78
CA SER A 73 3.10 3.64 -5.24
C SER A 73 4.03 3.02 -4.20
N PHE A 74 4.01 1.69 -4.11
CA PHE A 74 4.90 0.93 -3.23
C PHE A 74 5.93 0.08 -3.98
N GLY A 75 5.84 0.04 -5.31
CA GLY A 75 6.81 -0.66 -6.14
C GLY A 75 6.78 -0.21 -7.60
N ASP A 76 7.75 -0.69 -8.37
CA ASP A 76 8.04 -0.17 -9.70
C ASP A 76 7.28 -0.88 -10.82
N SER A 77 6.38 -1.81 -10.51
CA SER A 77 5.67 -2.55 -11.56
C SER A 77 4.68 -1.69 -12.34
N ASP A 78 4.93 -1.60 -13.65
CA ASP A 78 4.11 -0.84 -14.62
C ASP A 78 2.62 -1.19 -14.56
N ASP A 79 2.27 -2.46 -14.40
CA ASP A 79 0.88 -2.92 -14.47
C ASP A 79 0.02 -2.32 -13.34
N VAL A 80 0.53 -2.32 -12.11
CA VAL A 80 -0.16 -1.70 -10.97
C VAL A 80 -0.11 -0.19 -11.06
N ASN A 81 1.03 0.40 -11.43
CA ASN A 81 1.17 1.86 -11.54
C ASN A 81 0.24 2.44 -12.63
N GLN A 82 0.01 1.72 -13.73
CA GLN A 82 -1.00 2.09 -14.73
C GLN A 82 -2.43 2.03 -14.18
N LEU A 83 -2.76 1.06 -13.33
CA LEU A 83 -4.09 0.99 -12.70
C LEU A 83 -4.31 2.15 -11.73
N LEU A 84 -3.30 2.49 -10.94
CA LEU A 84 -3.35 3.65 -10.04
C LEU A 84 -3.49 4.95 -10.84
N ALA A 85 -2.76 5.08 -11.95
CA ALA A 85 -2.86 6.24 -12.83
C ALA A 85 -4.28 6.41 -13.39
N LYS A 86 -4.96 5.33 -13.80
CA LYS A 86 -6.36 5.39 -14.25
C LYS A 86 -7.31 5.90 -13.17
N GLU A 87 -7.07 5.57 -11.90
CA GLU A 87 -7.87 6.11 -10.80
C GLU A 87 -7.60 7.61 -10.60
N VAL A 88 -6.36 8.08 -10.81
CA VAL A 88 -6.04 9.53 -10.83
C VAL A 88 -6.77 10.23 -11.98
N GLU A 89 -6.74 9.66 -13.18
CA GLU A 89 -7.45 10.22 -14.34
C GLU A 89 -8.95 10.32 -14.07
N ARG A 90 -9.55 9.29 -13.46
CA ARG A 90 -10.97 9.30 -13.07
C ARG A 90 -11.26 10.38 -12.02
N PHE A 91 -10.41 10.48 -10.98
CA PHE A 91 -10.54 11.54 -9.98
C PHE A 91 -10.53 12.93 -10.62
N HIS A 92 -9.59 13.19 -11.54
CA HIS A 92 -9.49 14.48 -12.22
C HIS A 92 -10.69 14.78 -13.11
N GLN A 93 -11.24 13.78 -13.82
CA GLN A 93 -12.45 13.96 -14.62
C GLN A 93 -13.65 14.39 -13.75
N GLU A 94 -13.75 13.83 -12.54
CA GLU A 94 -14.81 14.17 -11.57
C GLU A 94 -14.52 15.50 -10.85
N ASN A 95 -13.24 15.87 -10.69
CA ASN A 95 -12.80 17.08 -9.97
C ASN A 95 -11.73 17.87 -10.77
N PRO A 96 -12.10 18.52 -11.90
CA PRO A 96 -11.10 19.09 -12.82
C PRO A 96 -10.24 20.22 -12.25
N LEU A 97 -10.70 20.86 -11.17
CA LEU A 97 -9.99 21.95 -10.50
C LEU A 97 -9.16 21.49 -9.31
N ALA A 98 -9.33 20.24 -8.85
CA ALA A 98 -8.59 19.71 -7.71
C ALA A 98 -7.19 19.27 -8.16
N PRO A 99 -6.12 19.71 -7.47
CA PRO A 99 -4.76 19.30 -7.78
C PRO A 99 -4.56 17.80 -7.55
N CYS A 100 -3.75 17.19 -8.41
CA CYS A 100 -3.36 15.79 -8.32
C CYS A 100 -1.87 15.69 -7.96
N TYR A 101 -1.56 15.24 -6.75
CA TYR A 101 -0.20 14.95 -6.30
C TYR A 101 0.08 13.48 -6.50
N VAL A 102 1.05 13.17 -7.35
CA VAL A 102 1.22 11.82 -7.86
C VAL A 102 2.67 11.41 -7.71
N GLN A 103 2.89 10.30 -7.00
CA GLN A 103 4.23 9.70 -6.91
C GLN A 103 4.77 9.36 -8.30
N GLN A 104 6.07 9.58 -8.53
CA GLN A 104 6.70 9.51 -9.85
C GLN A 104 6.40 8.22 -10.64
N GLU A 105 6.33 7.06 -9.98
CA GLU A 105 6.05 5.77 -10.63
C GLU A 105 4.64 5.74 -11.24
N VAL A 106 3.66 6.35 -10.57
CA VAL A 106 2.30 6.51 -11.09
C VAL A 106 2.24 7.64 -12.13
N ALA A 107 2.95 8.74 -11.88
CA ALA A 107 2.98 9.92 -12.74
C ALA A 107 3.53 9.60 -14.14
N ALA A 108 4.49 8.68 -14.24
CA ALA A 108 5.06 8.22 -15.51
C ALA A 108 4.00 7.65 -16.50
N HIS A 109 2.82 7.27 -16.01
CA HIS A 109 1.73 6.76 -16.84
C HIS A 109 0.64 7.79 -17.14
N LEU A 110 0.71 8.99 -16.57
CA LEU A 110 -0.22 10.09 -16.83
C LEU A 110 0.27 10.95 -18.00
N LYS A 111 -0.47 10.94 -19.11
CA LYS A 111 -0.06 11.68 -20.32
C LYS A 111 -0.65 13.09 -20.43
N ALA A 112 -1.95 13.20 -20.18
CA ALA A 112 -2.71 14.43 -20.43
C ALA A 112 -3.30 15.06 -19.16
N THR A 113 -3.48 14.27 -18.11
CA THR A 113 -4.05 14.73 -16.84
C THR A 113 -3.09 15.67 -16.14
N PRO A 114 -3.48 16.93 -15.86
CA PRO A 114 -2.67 17.86 -15.07
C PRO A 114 -2.37 17.28 -13.68
N HIS A 115 -1.10 17.21 -13.32
CA HIS A 115 -0.65 16.69 -12.03
C HIS A 115 0.68 17.33 -11.61
N VAL A 116 0.97 17.23 -10.32
CA VAL A 116 2.27 17.51 -9.73
C VAL A 116 2.94 16.16 -9.48
N SER A 117 3.99 15.87 -10.27
CA SER A 117 4.84 14.71 -10.04
C SER A 117 5.70 14.94 -8.80
N ILE A 118 5.63 14.02 -7.84
CA ILE A 118 6.47 14.01 -6.64
C ILE A 118 7.66 13.11 -6.92
N GLU A 119 8.74 13.72 -7.41
CA GLU A 119 9.96 13.02 -7.83
C GLU A 119 10.96 12.83 -6.69
N ASN A 120 11.70 11.73 -6.73
CA ASN A 120 12.85 11.49 -5.88
C ASN A 120 13.86 10.58 -6.60
N SER A 121 15.13 10.98 -6.62
CA SER A 121 16.23 10.18 -7.18
C SER A 121 16.69 9.05 -6.25
N ALA A 122 16.24 9.06 -4.99
CA ALA A 122 16.45 8.02 -3.99
C ALA A 122 15.13 7.36 -3.59
N TYR A 123 15.21 6.37 -2.67
CA TYR A 123 14.02 5.74 -2.09
C TYR A 123 13.10 6.77 -1.45
N GLN A 124 11.82 6.74 -1.83
CA GLN A 124 10.80 7.65 -1.35
C GLN A 124 9.83 6.91 -0.40
N THR A 125 9.65 7.43 0.81
CA THR A 125 8.69 6.88 1.75
C THR A 125 7.29 7.45 1.51
N THR A 126 6.26 6.76 2.00
CA THR A 126 4.89 7.29 2.07
C THR A 126 4.84 8.67 2.73
N THR A 127 5.69 8.91 3.74
CA THR A 127 5.76 10.18 4.46
C THR A 127 6.37 11.28 3.59
N ASP A 128 7.35 10.98 2.75
CA ASP A 128 7.96 11.97 1.86
C ASP A 128 6.95 12.45 0.81
N VAL A 129 6.18 11.52 0.23
CA VAL A 129 5.11 11.83 -0.72
C VAL A 129 4.05 12.71 -0.07
N ALA A 130 3.52 12.29 1.09
CA ALA A 130 2.48 13.04 1.78
C ALA A 130 2.97 14.42 2.24
N ARG A 131 4.23 14.54 2.69
CA ARG A 131 4.83 15.81 3.09
C ARG A 131 5.04 16.75 1.91
N ALA A 132 5.43 16.24 0.75
CA ALA A 132 5.57 17.04 -0.45
C ALA A 132 4.23 17.68 -0.86
N ALA A 133 3.15 16.89 -0.86
CA ALA A 133 1.79 17.42 -1.09
C ALA A 133 1.40 18.45 -0.01
N MET A 134 1.66 18.14 1.26
CA MET A 134 1.33 19.02 2.40
C MET A 134 2.00 20.39 2.31
N ASN A 135 3.23 20.45 1.81
CA ASN A 135 3.96 21.71 1.63
C ASN A 135 3.33 22.61 0.55
N ASP A 136 2.54 22.05 -0.37
CA ASP A 136 1.93 22.78 -1.48
C ASP A 136 0.46 23.15 -1.18
N ILE A 137 -0.40 22.18 -0.83
CA ILE A 137 -1.83 22.44 -0.55
C ILE A 137 -2.16 22.79 0.89
N GLY A 138 -1.25 22.53 1.83
CA GLY A 138 -1.52 22.67 3.26
C GLY A 138 -2.57 21.69 3.77
N LEU A 139 -3.20 22.04 4.90
CA LEU A 139 -4.25 21.22 5.52
C LEU A 139 -5.48 21.18 4.61
N ALA A 140 -5.85 19.99 4.14
CA ALA A 140 -6.90 19.82 3.14
C ALA A 140 -7.67 18.51 3.34
N LYS A 141 -8.88 18.47 2.78
CA LYS A 141 -9.63 17.21 2.60
C LYS A 141 -9.12 16.52 1.36
N ILE A 142 -8.57 15.32 1.48
CA ILE A 142 -7.93 14.64 0.35
C ILE A 142 -8.58 13.30 0.02
N THR A 143 -8.43 12.92 -1.24
CA THR A 143 -8.61 11.55 -1.69
C THR A 143 -7.25 10.87 -1.70
N VAL A 144 -7.18 9.65 -1.17
CA VAL A 144 -6.00 8.80 -1.30
C VAL A 144 -6.22 7.80 -2.43
N ILE A 145 -5.21 7.61 -3.27
CA ILE A 145 -5.16 6.54 -4.26
C ILE A 145 -3.95 5.65 -3.95
N ALA A 146 -4.18 4.35 -3.74
CA ALA A 146 -3.12 3.42 -3.34
C ALA A 146 -3.47 1.96 -3.67
N GLN A 147 -2.53 1.04 -3.52
CA GLN A 147 -2.86 -0.39 -3.53
C GLN A 147 -3.68 -0.77 -2.29
N SER A 148 -4.64 -1.68 -2.45
CA SER A 148 -5.62 -2.07 -1.42
C SER A 148 -5.01 -2.50 -0.09
N TRP A 149 -3.91 -3.27 -0.13
CA TRP A 149 -3.19 -3.75 1.06
C TRP A 149 -2.27 -2.71 1.69
N HIS A 150 -1.91 -1.68 0.93
CA HIS A 150 -0.99 -0.63 1.38
C HIS A 150 -1.72 0.65 1.81
N ALA A 151 -2.98 0.78 1.41
CA ALA A 151 -3.81 1.97 1.59
C ALA A 151 -3.93 2.44 3.04
N GLN A 152 -3.97 1.53 4.02
CA GLN A 152 -4.07 1.91 5.43
C GLN A 152 -2.90 2.79 5.86
N ARG A 153 -1.69 2.41 5.45
CA ARG A 153 -0.48 3.17 5.75
C ARG A 153 -0.51 4.55 5.11
N CYS A 154 -1.02 4.67 3.88
CA CYS A 154 -1.17 5.96 3.20
C CYS A 154 -2.12 6.88 3.97
N ILE A 155 -3.27 6.34 4.40
CA ILE A 155 -4.28 7.09 5.17
C ILE A 155 -3.66 7.60 6.48
N GLU A 156 -3.11 6.70 7.30
CA GLU A 156 -2.51 7.06 8.58
C GLU A 156 -1.40 8.08 8.44
N THR A 157 -0.57 7.95 7.40
CA THR A 157 0.51 8.89 7.13
C THR A 157 -0.05 10.28 6.79
N CYS A 158 -1.05 10.36 5.91
CA CYS A 158 -1.69 11.63 5.56
C CYS A 158 -2.38 12.27 6.77
N GLU A 159 -3.14 11.50 7.54
CA GLU A 159 -3.83 11.97 8.75
C GLU A 159 -2.84 12.47 9.80
N SER A 160 -1.71 11.78 9.99
CA SER A 160 -0.66 12.20 10.92
C SER A 160 0.00 13.54 10.56
N LEU A 161 -0.05 13.92 9.28
CA LEU A 161 0.45 15.21 8.77
C LEU A 161 -0.64 16.30 8.78
N GLY A 162 -1.87 15.98 9.16
CA GLY A 162 -2.98 16.92 9.31
C GLY A 162 -3.98 16.94 8.15
N PHE A 163 -3.87 16.06 7.17
CA PHE A 163 -4.91 15.90 6.15
C PHE A 163 -6.17 15.25 6.72
N GLU A 164 -7.32 15.59 6.17
CA GLU A 164 -8.57 14.85 6.38
C GLU A 164 -8.81 13.93 5.18
N VAL A 165 -8.66 12.60 5.35
CA VAL A 165 -8.88 11.66 4.24
C VAL A 165 -10.37 11.38 4.09
N VAL A 166 -11.01 11.98 3.08
CA VAL A 166 -12.47 11.89 2.87
C VAL A 166 -12.89 10.79 1.89
N ALA A 167 -11.94 10.31 1.08
CA ALA A 167 -12.18 9.23 0.13
C ALA A 167 -10.92 8.41 -0.11
N LEU A 168 -11.13 7.15 -0.49
CA LEU A 168 -10.10 6.21 -0.89
C LEU A 168 -10.49 5.54 -2.21
N ARG A 169 -9.55 5.47 -3.16
CA ARG A 169 -9.64 4.58 -4.33
C ARG A 169 -8.46 3.63 -4.31
N VAL A 170 -8.72 2.34 -4.53
CA VAL A 170 -7.70 1.30 -4.46
C VAL A 170 -7.59 0.49 -5.73
N SER A 171 -6.37 0.06 -6.02
CA SER A 171 -6.08 -1.03 -6.95
C SER A 171 -5.75 -2.30 -6.16
N ASP A 172 -6.36 -3.42 -6.52
CA ASP A 172 -6.06 -4.72 -5.92
C ASP A 172 -5.03 -5.44 -6.79
N GLY A 173 -3.75 -5.21 -6.51
CA GLY A 173 -2.67 -5.76 -7.33
C GLY A 173 -1.39 -6.00 -6.53
N PHE A 174 -0.85 -7.20 -6.67
CA PHE A 174 0.48 -7.59 -6.24
C PHE A 174 1.27 -8.05 -7.47
N PRO A 175 2.18 -7.22 -7.99
CA PRO A 175 2.96 -7.55 -9.18
C PRO A 175 4.00 -8.64 -8.90
N ALA A 176 3.86 -9.79 -9.55
CA ALA A 176 4.71 -10.96 -9.28
C ALA A 176 6.21 -10.75 -9.61
N LYS A 177 6.55 -9.76 -10.44
CA LYS A 177 7.92 -9.51 -10.94
C LYS A 177 8.49 -8.16 -10.50
N ASP A 178 7.82 -7.49 -9.59
CA ASP A 178 8.23 -6.18 -9.11
C ASP A 178 9.63 -6.25 -8.48
N PRO A 179 10.54 -5.31 -8.74
CA PRO A 179 11.89 -5.37 -8.19
C PRO A 179 11.91 -5.40 -6.65
N GLN A 180 10.90 -4.84 -5.99
CA GLN A 180 10.75 -4.88 -4.53
C GLN A 180 10.00 -6.15 -4.09
N PRO A 181 10.65 -7.13 -3.43
CA PRO A 181 10.01 -8.40 -3.09
C PRO A 181 8.79 -8.24 -2.18
N TRP A 182 8.81 -7.26 -1.27
CA TRP A 182 7.71 -7.03 -0.31
C TRP A 182 6.38 -6.62 -0.93
N VAL A 183 6.35 -6.21 -2.21
CA VAL A 183 5.10 -5.90 -2.92
C VAL A 183 4.71 -6.97 -3.94
N ARG A 184 5.34 -8.15 -3.91
CA ARG A 184 4.99 -9.24 -4.85
C ARG A 184 3.83 -10.10 -4.39
N ASN A 185 3.54 -10.11 -3.09
CA ASN A 185 2.42 -10.83 -2.50
C ASN A 185 2.10 -10.31 -1.09
N PRO A 186 0.90 -10.58 -0.55
CA PRO A 186 0.52 -10.07 0.76
C PRO A 186 1.26 -10.71 1.94
N ILE A 187 1.82 -11.92 1.82
CA ILE A 187 2.62 -12.51 2.89
C ILE A 187 3.90 -11.69 3.10
N ASN A 188 4.61 -11.37 2.01
CA ASN A 188 5.80 -10.53 2.08
C ASN A 188 5.46 -9.15 2.66
N TRP A 189 4.32 -8.58 2.27
CA TRP A 189 3.83 -7.32 2.83
C TRP A 189 3.62 -7.38 4.33
N ILE A 190 2.95 -8.42 4.84
CA ILE A 190 2.69 -8.59 6.27
C ILE A 190 3.97 -8.82 7.07
N ILE A 191 4.89 -9.64 6.55
CA ILE A 191 6.22 -9.81 7.16
C ILE A 191 6.91 -8.45 7.26
N LYS A 192 6.86 -7.66 6.19
CA LYS A 192 7.47 -6.33 6.15
C LYS A 192 6.82 -5.33 7.12
N GLU A 193 5.50 -5.19 7.11
CA GLU A 193 4.84 -4.20 7.96
C GLU A 193 4.90 -4.56 9.45
N SER A 194 4.84 -5.86 9.79
CA SER A 194 4.99 -6.31 11.18
C SER A 194 6.40 -6.09 11.76
N HIS A 195 7.40 -5.84 10.91
CA HIS A 195 8.81 -5.65 11.31
C HIS A 195 9.32 -4.22 11.08
N ARG A 196 8.47 -3.31 10.59
CA ARG A 196 8.88 -1.96 10.15
C ARG A 196 9.50 -1.09 11.26
N GLU A 197 9.17 -1.37 12.52
CA GLU A 197 9.69 -0.61 13.66
C GLU A 197 11.10 -1.05 14.06
N VAL A 198 11.56 -2.20 13.58
CA VAL A 198 12.84 -2.81 13.99
C VAL A 198 13.85 -2.93 12.86
N ALA A 199 13.42 -2.83 11.59
CA ALA A 199 14.27 -2.98 10.42
C ALA A 199 13.67 -2.29 9.18
N THR A 200 14.54 -1.96 8.23
CA THR A 200 14.17 -1.45 6.90
C THR A 200 13.61 -2.56 6.00
N GLY A 201 12.91 -2.18 4.92
CA GLY A 201 12.37 -3.16 3.97
C GLY A 201 13.46 -4.04 3.31
N TYR A 202 14.65 -3.49 3.11
CA TYR A 202 15.80 -4.23 2.57
C TYR A 202 16.31 -5.28 3.56
N GLU A 203 16.56 -4.88 4.82
CA GLU A 203 17.02 -5.78 5.88
C GLU A 203 16.02 -6.92 6.14
N ILE A 204 14.73 -6.60 6.15
CA ILE A 204 13.67 -7.61 6.29
C ILE A 204 13.68 -8.57 5.10
N SER A 205 13.87 -8.06 3.87
CA SER A 205 13.91 -8.89 2.67
C SER A 205 15.05 -9.89 2.70
N GLU A 206 16.24 -9.45 3.11
CA GLU A 206 17.40 -10.33 3.30
C GLU A 206 17.16 -11.32 4.45
N GLN A 207 16.69 -10.85 5.61
CA GLN A 207 16.47 -11.68 6.80
C GLN A 207 15.50 -12.84 6.52
N PHE A 208 14.40 -12.57 5.84
CA PHE A 208 13.34 -13.56 5.59
C PHE A 208 13.41 -14.18 4.20
N ASN A 209 14.44 -13.84 3.41
CA ASN A 209 14.60 -14.27 2.03
C ASN A 209 13.32 -14.05 1.20
N LEU A 210 12.79 -12.82 1.29
CA LEU A 210 11.57 -12.44 0.58
C LEU A 210 11.82 -12.47 -0.93
N VAL A 211 10.90 -13.08 -1.64
CA VAL A 211 10.98 -13.34 -3.09
C VAL A 211 9.70 -13.03 -3.82
#